data_AF-A0A151GY71-F1
#
_entry.id   AF-A0A151GY71-F1
#
_cell.length_a   1.000
_cell.length_b   1.000
_cell.length_c   1.000
_cell.angle_alpha   90.00
_cell.angle_beta   90.00
_cell.angle_gamma   90.00
#
_symmetry.space_group_name_H-M   'P 1'
#
loop_
_entity.id
_entity.type
_entity.pdbx_description
1 polymer ?
#
loop_
_entity_poly.entity_id
_entity_poly.type
_entity_poly.pdbx_seq_one_letter_code
_entity_poly.pdbx_strand_id
1 'polypeptide(L)'
;MDGTVPVSLHRRSLRGTRPARYLTRACVAASYPLRGIGFFLRHREFWPLFLGRLLPLSMISFLVYLVLFTFAFLPQYAFLAIFHGWGAWVNAVVLTLGEGLVIIQGLFEGFFVDETRVDVFDATLLKLGFRELVAPHRLLFDEAPDTVKMLGKPTSPAVYQPWSIVQIIELIVFLPLNLVPFVGTPAFIVITGTRLGKLSHHRWFQLRGLSKQERKRETASLTWDCVWFGSVAMVLELIPIFSFFFLLTTSTGSAMWTARMEDEKRRARSIVDPQNDGREHEQPSLPPALYSDNPV
;
A
#
# COMPACT_ATOMS: atom_id res chain seq x y z
N MET A 1 -17.19 20.92 -8.16
CA MET A 1 -16.02 21.06 -9.06
C MET A 1 -15.28 19.74 -9.00
N ASP A 2 -15.64 18.83 -9.92
CA ASP A 2 -15.23 17.44 -9.90
C ASP A 2 -13.75 17.30 -10.24
N GLY A 3 -12.99 16.76 -9.29
CA GLY A 3 -11.55 16.51 -9.40
C GLY A 3 -11.23 15.19 -10.11
N THR A 4 -12.01 14.81 -11.12
CA THR A 4 -11.69 13.68 -11.98
C THR A 4 -10.47 14.07 -12.82
N VAL A 5 -9.29 13.64 -12.37
CA VAL A 5 -8.05 13.77 -13.13
C VAL A 5 -8.24 13.08 -14.49
N PRO A 6 -8.10 13.76 -15.63
CA PRO A 6 -8.27 13.14 -16.92
C PRO A 6 -7.14 12.12 -17.15
N VAL A 7 -7.50 10.84 -17.14
CA VAL A 7 -6.62 9.67 -17.36
C VAL A 7 -6.06 9.61 -18.80
N SER A 8 -6.46 10.54 -19.67
CA SER A 8 -6.08 10.58 -21.09
C SER A 8 -4.62 11.01 -21.36
N LEU A 9 -3.93 11.63 -20.41
CA LEU A 9 -2.57 12.17 -20.66
C LEU A 9 -1.44 11.13 -20.62
N HIS A 10 -1.67 9.90 -20.15
CA HIS A 10 -0.59 8.91 -20.02
C HIS A 10 -0.54 7.84 -21.12
N ARG A 11 -1.55 7.80 -22.02
CA ARG A 11 -1.67 6.74 -23.04
C ARG A 11 -0.79 6.96 -24.29
N ARG A 12 -0.20 8.15 -24.47
CA ARG A 12 0.65 8.47 -25.64
C ARG A 12 2.12 8.05 -25.53
N SER A 13 2.56 7.46 -24.40
CA SER A 13 4.00 7.19 -24.17
C SER A 13 4.50 5.78 -24.54
N LEU A 14 3.70 4.89 -25.15
CA LEU A 14 4.14 3.51 -25.39
C LEU A 14 4.88 3.32 -26.73
N ARG A 15 5.89 4.16 -26.98
CA ARG A 15 6.98 3.95 -27.96
C ARG A 15 8.35 4.28 -27.32
N GLY A 16 8.61 3.74 -26.14
CA GLY A 16 9.89 3.89 -25.44
C GLY A 16 10.76 2.63 -25.51
N THR A 17 12.08 2.80 -25.53
CA THR A 17 13.05 1.70 -25.36
C THR A 17 12.80 0.96 -24.03
N ARG A 18 13.19 -0.33 -23.94
CA ARG A 18 13.05 -1.15 -22.71
C ARG A 18 13.48 -0.43 -21.42
N PRO A 19 14.62 0.29 -21.33
CA PRO A 19 15.02 0.99 -20.12
C PRO A 19 14.08 2.15 -19.75
N ALA A 20 13.59 2.91 -20.73
CA ALA A 20 12.64 4.00 -20.49
C ALA A 20 11.36 3.49 -19.80
N ARG A 21 10.88 2.30 -20.20
CA ARG A 21 9.70 1.69 -19.55
C ARG A 21 9.94 1.33 -18.09
N TYR A 22 11.11 0.81 -17.73
CA TYR A 22 11.45 0.50 -16.32
C TYR A 22 11.58 1.75 -15.47
N LEU A 23 12.16 2.82 -16.03
CA LEU A 23 12.28 4.10 -15.35
C LEU A 23 10.90 4.74 -15.13
N THR A 24 10.04 4.76 -16.15
CA THR A 24 8.66 5.27 -16.00
C THR A 24 7.90 4.50 -14.93
N ARG A 25 7.99 3.16 -14.95
CA ARG A 25 7.37 2.31 -13.92
C ARG A 25 7.88 2.64 -12.51
N ALA A 26 9.20 2.79 -12.35
CA ALA A 26 9.83 3.18 -11.10
C ALA A 26 9.33 4.53 -10.60
N CYS A 27 9.36 5.57 -11.43
CA CYS A 27 8.91 6.91 -11.08
C CYS A 27 7.43 6.92 -10.69
N VAL A 28 6.59 6.16 -11.40
CA VAL A 28 5.17 6.10 -11.10
C VAL A 28 4.91 5.37 -9.78
N ALA A 29 5.58 4.24 -9.54
CA ALA A 29 5.48 3.51 -8.27
C ALA A 29 5.97 4.36 -7.07
N ALA A 30 7.12 5.00 -7.23
CA ALA A 30 7.71 5.93 -6.25
C ALA A 30 6.81 7.14 -5.94
N SER A 31 5.92 7.53 -6.86
CA SER A 31 5.03 8.67 -6.66
C SER A 31 3.84 8.36 -5.75
N TYR A 32 3.46 7.08 -5.57
CA TYR A 32 2.25 6.74 -4.82
C TYR A 32 2.29 7.03 -3.32
N PRO A 33 3.39 6.78 -2.59
CA PRO A 33 3.49 7.21 -1.19
C PRO A 33 3.26 8.72 -1.04
N LEU A 34 3.84 9.51 -1.95
CA LEU A 34 3.68 10.97 -1.99
C LEU A 34 2.24 11.39 -2.36
N ARG A 35 1.63 10.74 -3.34
CA ARG A 35 0.22 10.97 -3.70
C ARG A 35 -0.72 10.61 -2.56
N GLY A 36 -0.40 9.55 -1.81
CA GLY A 36 -1.13 9.13 -0.62
C GLY A 36 -1.20 10.23 0.43
N ILE A 37 -0.11 10.98 0.65
CA ILE A 37 -0.09 12.15 1.53
C ILE A 37 -1.11 13.19 1.06
N GLY A 38 -1.04 13.58 -0.22
CA GLY A 38 -1.94 14.59 -0.79
C GLY A 38 -3.42 14.17 -0.71
N PHE A 39 -3.71 12.89 -1.00
CA PHE A 39 -5.06 12.34 -0.92
C PHE A 39 -5.58 12.34 0.52
N PHE A 40 -4.78 11.83 1.47
CA PHE A 40 -5.13 11.76 2.89
C PHE A 40 -5.40 13.15 3.48
N LEU A 41 -4.57 14.14 3.16
CA LEU A 41 -4.75 15.51 3.65
C LEU A 41 -5.99 16.19 3.04
N ARG A 42 -6.34 15.89 1.79
CA ARG A 42 -7.51 16.47 1.11
C ARG A 42 -8.85 15.90 1.61
N HIS A 43 -8.83 14.76 2.27
CA HIS A 43 -10.03 14.03 2.69
C HIS A 43 -10.13 13.98 4.21
N ARG A 44 -10.96 14.87 4.77
CA ARG A 44 -11.09 15.08 6.21
C ARG A 44 -11.69 13.89 6.94
N GLU A 45 -12.42 13.02 6.25
CA GLU A 45 -12.99 11.79 6.84
C GLU A 45 -11.92 10.81 7.34
N PHE A 46 -10.68 10.88 6.86
CA PHE A 46 -9.58 10.03 7.33
C PHE A 46 -8.92 10.54 8.62
N TRP A 47 -9.11 11.81 8.97
CA TRP A 47 -8.42 12.42 10.10
C TRP A 47 -8.80 11.83 11.46
N PRO A 48 -10.06 11.43 11.73
CA PRO A 48 -10.40 10.73 12.96
C PRO A 48 -9.62 9.42 13.16
N LEU A 49 -9.34 8.68 12.08
CA LEU A 49 -8.55 7.43 12.12
C LEU A 49 -7.11 7.68 12.57
N PHE A 50 -6.57 8.86 12.21
CA PHE A 50 -5.23 9.31 12.59
C PHE A 50 -5.19 9.93 13.99
N LEU A 51 -6.04 10.93 14.25
CA LEU A 51 -6.03 11.72 15.50
C LEU A 51 -6.27 10.86 16.74
N GLY A 52 -7.14 9.84 16.66
CA GLY A 52 -7.45 8.96 17.80
C GLY A 52 -6.25 8.12 18.28
N ARG A 53 -5.24 7.94 17.43
CA ARG A 53 -4.07 7.09 17.71
C ARG A 53 -2.73 7.83 17.67
N LEU A 54 -2.73 9.07 17.19
CA LEU A 54 -1.52 9.87 17.01
C LEU A 54 -0.72 10.00 18.31
N LEU A 55 -1.34 10.50 19.38
CA LEU A 55 -0.64 10.77 20.64
C LEU A 55 0.02 9.52 21.24
N PRO A 56 -0.71 8.41 21.50
CA PRO A 56 -0.08 7.23 22.11
C PRO A 56 1.01 6.63 21.23
N LEU A 57 0.81 6.57 19.91
CA LEU A 57 1.77 5.96 18.99
C LEU A 57 3.00 6.83 18.77
N SER A 58 2.85 8.15 18.68
CA SER A 58 3.99 9.08 18.62
C SER A 58 4.82 9.02 19.89
N MET A 59 4.20 8.88 21.07
CA MET A 59 4.92 8.69 22.34
C MET A 59 5.72 7.39 22.36
N ILE A 60 5.13 6.29 21.89
CA ILE A 60 5.83 5.00 21.77
C ILE A 60 7.00 5.12 20.78
N SER A 61 6.79 5.68 19.58
CA SER A 61 7.85 5.89 18.60
C SER A 61 8.98 6.77 19.13
N PHE A 62 8.63 7.87 19.82
CA PHE A 62 9.61 8.74 20.46
C PHE A 62 10.44 7.99 21.50
N LEU A 63 9.79 7.21 22.38
CA LEU A 63 10.48 6.43 23.41
C LEU A 63 11.41 5.37 22.79
N VAL A 64 10.96 4.66 21.75
CA VAL A 64 11.78 3.68 21.04
C VAL A 64 13.03 4.33 20.45
N TYR A 65 12.87 5.45 19.75
CA TYR A 65 14.02 6.17 19.20
C TYR A 65 14.91 6.75 20.29
N LEU A 66 14.36 7.29 21.38
CA LEU A 66 15.15 7.78 22.51
C LEU A 66 16.06 6.67 23.06
N VAL A 67 15.53 5.47 23.26
CA VAL A 67 16.30 4.31 23.72
C VAL A 67 17.36 3.91 22.70
N LEU A 68 17.01 3.78 21.42
CA LEU A 68 17.95 3.40 20.36
C LEU A 68 19.08 4.42 20.19
N PHE A 69 18.77 5.71 20.19
CA PHE A 69 19.78 6.76 20.08
C PHE A 69 20.65 6.88 21.34
N THR A 70 20.13 6.52 22.51
CA THR A 70 20.92 6.51 23.75
C THR A 70 21.88 5.33 23.80
N PHE A 71 21.43 4.13 23.42
CA PHE A 71 22.19 2.89 23.67
C PHE A 71 22.79 2.26 22.41
N ALA A 72 22.14 2.33 21.26
CA ALA A 72 22.61 1.69 20.01
C ALA A 72 23.45 2.64 19.15
N PHE A 73 23.10 3.93 19.09
CA PHE A 73 23.74 4.88 18.18
C PHE A 73 25.24 5.06 18.44
N LEU A 74 25.68 5.26 19.70
CA LEU A 74 27.10 5.46 20.00
C LEU A 74 27.95 4.23 19.62
N PRO A 75 27.60 2.99 20.04
CA PRO A 75 28.30 1.79 19.58
C PRO A 75 28.29 1.61 18.06
N GLN A 76 27.16 1.85 17.39
CA GLN A 76 27.04 1.77 15.93
C GLN A 76 27.93 2.77 15.22
N TYR A 77 27.91 4.03 15.68
CA TYR A 77 28.77 5.08 15.14
C TYR A 77 30.24 4.76 15.34
N ALA A 78 30.65 4.36 16.55
CA ALA A 78 32.04 4.01 16.85
C ALA A 78 32.53 2.86 15.95
N PHE A 79 31.70 1.84 15.75
CA PHE A 79 32.04 0.71 14.88
C PHE A 79 32.14 1.13 13.41
N LEU A 80 31.18 1.91 12.91
CA LEU A 80 31.20 2.42 11.53
C LEU A 80 32.34 3.41 11.28
N ALA A 81 32.74 4.20 12.28
CA ALA A 81 33.82 5.17 12.20
C ALA A 81 35.18 4.52 11.90
N ILE A 82 35.38 3.25 12.27
CA ILE A 82 36.58 2.47 11.92
C ILE A 82 36.74 2.35 10.40
N PHE A 83 35.63 2.20 9.67
CA PHE A 83 35.64 1.96 8.22
C PHE A 83 35.39 3.24 7.40
N HIS A 84 34.58 4.17 7.92
CA HIS A 84 34.06 5.32 7.17
C HIS A 84 34.66 6.67 7.60
N GLY A 85 35.45 6.70 8.68
CA GLY A 85 35.96 7.94 9.27
C GLY A 85 34.84 8.87 9.71
N TRP A 86 35.02 10.18 9.47
CA TRP A 86 34.06 11.22 9.89
C TRP A 86 32.67 11.04 9.27
N GLY A 87 32.54 10.49 8.07
CA GLY A 87 31.24 10.29 7.40
C GLY A 87 30.33 9.25 8.07
N ALA A 88 30.85 8.47 9.04
CA ALA A 88 30.13 7.40 9.70
C ALA A 88 28.86 7.83 10.42
N TRP A 89 28.78 9.07 10.91
CA TRP A 89 27.63 9.53 11.68
C TRP A 89 26.35 9.54 10.84
N VAL A 90 26.43 9.87 9.54
CA VAL A 90 25.26 9.87 8.64
C VAL A 90 24.73 8.45 8.46
N ASN A 91 25.63 7.50 8.15
CA ASN A 91 25.26 6.09 7.98
C ASN A 91 24.72 5.49 9.29
N ALA A 92 25.32 5.85 10.44
CA ALA A 92 24.84 5.44 11.75
C ALA A 92 23.43 5.98 12.03
N VAL A 93 23.16 7.26 11.75
CA VAL A 93 21.81 7.83 11.92
C VAL A 93 20.79 7.07 11.08
N VAL A 94 21.06 6.83 9.80
CA VAL A 94 20.11 6.13 8.93
C VAL A 94 19.90 4.68 9.38
N LEU A 95 20.97 4.01 9.80
CA LEU A 95 20.89 2.65 10.35
C LEU A 95 20.02 2.60 11.60
N THR A 96 20.29 3.45 12.60
CA THR A 96 19.50 3.54 13.83
C THR A 96 18.04 3.89 13.53
N LEU A 97 17.78 4.81 12.59
CA LEU A 97 16.42 5.18 12.17
C LEU A 97 15.70 4.01 11.50
N GLY A 98 16.38 3.26 10.64
CA GLY A 98 15.84 2.11 9.93
C GLY A 98 15.56 0.91 10.83
N GLU A 99 16.45 0.61 11.78
CA GLU A 99 16.21 -0.38 12.83
C GLU A 99 15.02 0.01 13.70
N GLY A 100 14.97 1.26 14.14
CA GLY A 100 13.84 1.78 14.91
C GLY A 100 12.53 1.71 14.12
N LEU A 101 12.57 1.93 12.80
CA LEU A 101 11.38 1.78 11.96
C LEU A 101 10.86 0.34 11.96
N VAL A 102 11.74 -0.66 11.85
CA VAL A 102 11.34 -2.08 11.92
C VAL A 102 10.69 -2.40 13.27
N ILE A 103 11.28 -1.91 14.37
CA ILE A 103 10.74 -2.10 15.72
C ILE A 103 9.38 -1.42 15.87
N ILE A 104 9.26 -0.16 15.43
CA ILE A 104 8.02 0.62 15.49
C ILE A 104 6.93 -0.03 14.64
N GLN A 105 7.24 -0.53 13.44
CA GLN A 105 6.28 -1.25 12.60
C GLN A 105 5.75 -2.49 13.31
N GLY A 106 6.63 -3.28 13.94
CA GLY A 106 6.25 -4.44 14.74
C GLY A 106 5.38 -4.08 15.96
N LEU A 107 5.70 -2.98 16.66
CA LEU A 107 4.88 -2.50 17.78
C LEU A 107 3.51 -2.03 17.29
N PHE A 108 3.46 -1.23 16.23
CA PHE A 108 2.21 -0.71 15.68
C PHE A 108 1.26 -1.82 15.24
N GLU A 109 1.79 -2.88 14.65
CA GLU A 109 1.00 -4.07 14.34
C GLU A 109 0.27 -4.62 15.59
N GLY A 110 0.95 -4.69 16.74
CA GLY A 110 0.35 -5.13 18.00
C GLY A 110 -0.65 -4.15 18.64
N PHE A 111 -0.58 -2.85 18.37
CA PHE A 111 -1.43 -1.80 18.96
C PHE A 111 -2.68 -1.45 18.14
N PHE A 112 -3.26 -2.40 17.40
CA PHE A 112 -4.43 -2.18 16.52
C PHE A 112 -4.20 -1.15 15.38
N VAL A 113 -2.94 -0.81 15.06
CA VAL A 113 -2.64 0.04 13.91
C VAL A 113 -2.88 -0.70 12.62
N ASP A 114 -2.66 -2.03 12.60
CA ASP A 114 -2.95 -2.85 11.43
C ASP A 114 -4.41 -2.73 11.00
N GLU A 115 -5.36 -2.79 11.93
CA GLU A 115 -6.79 -2.54 11.67
C GLU A 115 -7.02 -1.14 11.09
N THR A 116 -6.33 -0.13 11.60
CA THR A 116 -6.43 1.25 11.08
C THR A 116 -5.92 1.35 9.64
N ARG A 117 -4.83 0.65 9.32
CA ARG A 117 -4.29 0.60 7.95
C ARG A 117 -5.25 -0.13 7.02
N VAL A 118 -5.90 -1.20 7.47
CA VAL A 118 -6.99 -1.86 6.74
C VAL A 118 -8.12 -0.88 6.48
N ASP A 119 -8.57 -0.14 7.49
CA ASP A 119 -9.66 0.83 7.36
C ASP A 119 -9.31 1.93 6.35
N VAL A 120 -8.11 2.51 6.45
CA VAL A 120 -7.65 3.53 5.51
C VAL A 120 -7.55 2.97 4.09
N PHE A 121 -7.03 1.75 3.93
CA PHE A 121 -6.90 1.10 2.64
C PHE A 121 -8.26 0.83 1.99
N ASP A 122 -9.17 0.19 2.73
CA ASP A 122 -10.51 -0.18 2.27
C ASP A 122 -11.37 1.08 2.01
N ALA A 123 -11.33 2.10 2.89
CA ALA A 123 -12.04 3.37 2.68
C ALA A 123 -11.52 4.12 1.45
N THR A 124 -10.21 4.04 1.17
CA THR A 124 -9.63 4.63 -0.04
C THR A 124 -10.12 3.90 -1.29
N LEU A 125 -10.19 2.57 -1.27
CA LEU A 125 -10.75 1.80 -2.39
C LEU A 125 -12.24 2.13 -2.62
N LEU A 126 -13.04 2.20 -1.55
CA LEU A 126 -14.44 2.63 -1.63
C LEU A 126 -14.57 4.01 -2.27
N LYS A 127 -13.75 4.96 -1.82
CA LYS A 127 -13.75 6.33 -2.35
C LYS A 127 -13.34 6.41 -3.82
N LEU A 128 -12.51 5.48 -4.27
CA LEU A 128 -12.10 5.37 -5.68
C LEU A 128 -13.07 4.52 -6.53
N GLY A 129 -14.21 4.11 -5.96
CA GLY A 129 -15.26 3.37 -6.67
C GLY A 129 -15.03 1.86 -6.75
N PHE A 130 -14.13 1.29 -5.94
CA PHE A 130 -13.83 -0.14 -5.92
C PHE A 130 -14.61 -0.90 -4.84
N ARG A 131 -15.92 -0.67 -4.79
CA ARG A 131 -16.81 -1.21 -3.74
C ARG A 131 -16.93 -2.72 -3.81
N GLU A 132 -17.09 -3.25 -5.01
CA GLU A 132 -17.19 -4.68 -5.32
C GLU A 132 -15.97 -5.48 -4.83
N LEU A 133 -14.81 -4.84 -4.66
CA LEU A 133 -13.62 -5.51 -4.12
C LEU A 133 -13.66 -5.63 -2.59
N VAL A 134 -14.26 -4.65 -1.90
CA VAL A 134 -14.30 -4.56 -0.43
C VAL A 134 -15.54 -5.23 0.15
N ALA A 135 -16.71 -5.05 -0.47
CA ALA A 135 -18.01 -5.52 0.03
C ALA A 135 -18.08 -7.01 0.38
N PRO A 136 -17.43 -7.94 -0.36
CA PRO A 136 -17.48 -9.37 0.00
C PRO A 136 -16.76 -9.71 1.32
N HIS A 137 -15.83 -8.86 1.76
CA HIS A 137 -14.91 -9.13 2.86
C HIS A 137 -15.23 -8.31 4.13
N ARG A 138 -16.26 -7.45 4.07
CA ARG A 138 -16.58 -6.48 5.11
C ARG A 138 -18.01 -5.98 5.00
N LEU A 139 -18.67 -5.80 6.14
CA LEU A 139 -19.99 -5.15 6.18
C LEU A 139 -19.87 -3.69 5.78
N LEU A 140 -20.78 -3.20 4.93
CA LEU A 140 -20.83 -1.82 4.49
C LEU A 140 -22.17 -1.18 4.89
N PHE A 141 -22.10 0.01 5.50
CA PHE A 141 -23.27 0.80 5.88
C PHE A 141 -23.54 1.85 4.81
N ASP A 142 -24.52 1.61 3.95
CA ASP A 142 -24.77 2.43 2.77
C ASP A 142 -25.34 3.81 3.05
N GLU A 143 -25.97 3.97 4.21
CA GLU A 143 -26.55 5.24 4.67
C GLU A 143 -25.52 6.13 5.39
N ALA A 144 -24.27 5.67 5.54
CA ALA A 144 -23.25 6.44 6.23
C ALA A 144 -22.79 7.66 5.40
N PRO A 145 -22.47 8.79 6.05
CA PRO A 145 -22.21 10.06 5.36
C PRO A 145 -20.83 10.14 4.68
N ASP A 146 -19.90 9.24 5.01
CA ASP A 146 -18.55 9.22 4.45
C ASP A 146 -17.99 7.79 4.36
N THR A 147 -17.00 7.57 3.50
CA THR A 147 -16.47 6.22 3.18
C THR A 147 -15.79 5.55 4.36
N VAL A 148 -15.29 6.31 5.34
CA VAL A 148 -14.70 5.76 6.57
C VAL A 148 -15.80 5.22 7.48
N LYS A 149 -16.89 5.95 7.67
CA LYS A 149 -18.05 5.50 8.46
C LYS A 149 -18.88 4.42 7.77
N MET A 150 -18.79 4.31 6.45
CA MET A 150 -19.38 3.19 5.71
C MET A 150 -18.75 1.85 6.10
N LEU A 151 -17.52 1.83 6.61
CA LEU A 151 -16.83 0.60 6.97
C LEU A 151 -17.39 0.00 8.27
N GLY A 152 -18.07 -1.14 8.15
CA GLY A 152 -18.46 -1.99 9.28
C GLY A 152 -17.32 -2.90 9.74
N LYS A 153 -17.62 -3.95 10.51
CA LYS A 153 -16.60 -4.94 10.91
C LYS A 153 -16.22 -5.85 9.71
N PRO A 154 -14.94 -6.23 9.57
CA PRO A 154 -14.53 -7.24 8.60
C PRO A 154 -15.24 -8.58 8.84
N THR A 155 -15.69 -9.24 7.79
CA THR A 155 -16.32 -10.58 7.84
C THR A 155 -15.31 -11.71 7.59
N SER A 156 -14.17 -11.36 6.99
CA SER A 156 -13.00 -12.24 6.81
C SER A 156 -11.78 -11.68 7.55
N PRO A 157 -10.76 -12.50 7.88
CA PRO A 157 -9.50 -12.01 8.45
C PRO A 157 -8.95 -10.84 7.63
N ALA A 158 -8.76 -9.70 8.28
CA ALA A 158 -8.31 -8.48 7.64
C ALA A 158 -6.99 -8.05 8.28
N VAL A 159 -5.90 -8.37 7.58
CA VAL A 159 -4.54 -8.06 8.03
C VAL A 159 -3.87 -7.25 6.94
N TYR A 160 -3.49 -6.01 7.24
CA TYR A 160 -2.86 -5.14 6.27
C TYR A 160 -1.48 -5.69 5.89
N GLN A 161 -0.65 -6.04 6.88
CA GLN A 161 0.64 -6.70 6.68
C GLN A 161 0.84 -7.80 7.72
N PRO A 162 1.18 -9.04 7.33
CA PRO A 162 1.36 -10.12 8.29
C PRO A 162 2.66 -9.93 9.08
N TRP A 163 2.58 -10.13 10.39
CA TRP A 163 3.74 -10.15 11.26
C TRP A 163 4.76 -11.13 10.75
N SER A 164 6.02 -10.71 10.74
CA SER A 164 7.05 -11.53 10.13
C SER A 164 8.38 -11.38 10.84
N ILE A 165 8.69 -12.41 11.64
CA ILE A 165 10.01 -12.67 12.25
C ILE A 165 11.12 -12.57 11.21
N VAL A 166 10.81 -12.94 9.96
CA VAL A 166 11.75 -12.82 8.84
C VAL A 166 12.25 -11.38 8.68
N GLN A 167 11.47 -10.34 9.02
CA GLN A 167 11.92 -8.94 9.00
C GLN A 167 13.06 -8.68 9.97
N ILE A 168 12.94 -9.25 11.17
CA ILE A 168 13.92 -9.09 12.24
C ILE A 168 15.19 -9.86 11.87
N ILE A 169 15.03 -11.07 11.31
CA ILE A 169 16.17 -11.86 10.82
C ILE A 169 16.86 -11.16 9.65
N GLU A 170 16.10 -10.68 8.65
CA GLU A 170 16.63 -9.92 7.52
C GLU A 170 17.35 -8.66 8.00
N LEU A 171 16.81 -7.94 8.97
CA LEU A 171 17.47 -6.79 9.59
C LEU A 171 18.85 -7.18 10.13
N ILE A 172 18.94 -8.24 10.95
CA ILE A 172 20.20 -8.72 11.54
C ILE A 172 21.19 -9.16 10.44
N VAL A 173 20.70 -9.87 9.42
CA VAL A 173 21.52 -10.40 8.31
C VAL A 173 22.01 -9.29 7.38
N PHE A 174 21.21 -8.24 7.16
CA PHE A 174 21.56 -7.12 6.29
C PHE A 174 22.22 -5.96 7.04
N LEU A 175 22.29 -5.99 8.37
CA LEU A 175 23.00 -4.99 9.17
C LEU A 175 24.48 -4.85 8.77
N PRO A 176 25.26 -5.94 8.55
CA PRO A 176 26.64 -5.85 8.06
C PRO A 176 26.80 -5.14 6.71
N LEU A 177 25.73 -5.03 5.90
CA LEU A 177 25.78 -4.31 4.63
C LEU A 177 26.15 -2.84 4.82
N ASN A 178 25.76 -2.23 5.94
CA ASN A 178 26.07 -0.85 6.28
C ASN A 178 27.56 -0.61 6.57
N LEU A 179 28.38 -1.66 6.65
CA LEU A 179 29.83 -1.55 6.77
C LEU A 179 30.51 -1.10 5.48
N VAL A 180 29.82 -1.20 4.34
CA VAL A 180 30.35 -0.77 3.04
C VAL A 180 30.06 0.73 2.83
N PRO A 181 31.09 1.59 2.71
CA PRO A 181 30.91 3.01 2.48
C PRO A 181 30.12 3.30 1.22
N PHE A 182 29.27 4.33 1.28
CA PHE A 182 28.41 4.86 0.21
C PHE A 182 27.34 3.90 -0.35
N VAL A 183 27.55 2.59 -0.30
CA VAL A 183 26.65 1.58 -0.86
C VAL A 183 25.77 0.96 0.21
N GLY A 184 26.30 0.76 1.42
CA GLY A 184 25.65 0.01 2.48
C GLY A 184 24.28 0.57 2.87
N THR A 185 24.24 1.86 3.19
CA THR A 185 23.02 2.56 3.62
C THR A 185 21.96 2.66 2.51
N PRO A 186 22.28 3.09 1.27
CA PRO A 186 21.30 3.03 0.18
C PRO A 186 20.79 1.62 -0.09
N ALA A 187 21.66 0.61 -0.07
CA ALA A 187 21.26 -0.77 -0.27
C ALA A 187 20.34 -1.27 0.86
N PHE A 188 20.63 -0.90 2.11
CA PHE A 188 19.78 -1.20 3.25
C PHE A 188 18.37 -0.59 3.11
N ILE A 189 18.27 0.68 2.69
CA ILE A 189 16.99 1.34 2.42
C ILE A 189 16.23 0.61 1.32
N VAL A 190 16.91 0.27 0.21
CA VAL A 190 16.27 -0.38 -0.93
C VAL A 190 15.79 -1.79 -0.57
N ILE A 191 16.59 -2.58 0.14
CA ILE A 191 16.25 -3.95 0.54
C ILE A 191 15.06 -3.95 1.49
N THR A 192 15.16 -3.17 2.59
CA THR A 192 14.10 -3.06 3.60
C THR A 192 12.83 -2.44 3.00
N GLY A 193 12.98 -1.40 2.19
CA GLY A 193 11.89 -0.77 1.45
C GLY A 193 11.19 -1.74 0.49
N THR A 194 11.93 -2.53 -0.29
CA THR A 194 11.35 -3.53 -1.21
C THR A 194 10.38 -4.46 -0.51
N ARG A 195 10.70 -4.86 0.71
CA ARG A 195 9.84 -5.71 1.53
C ARG A 195 8.57 -4.97 1.95
N LEU A 196 8.71 -3.74 2.45
CA LEU A 196 7.56 -2.89 2.81
C LEU A 196 6.62 -2.70 1.61
N GLY A 197 7.16 -2.48 0.42
CA GLY A 197 6.37 -2.37 -0.80
C GLY A 197 5.65 -3.67 -1.18
N LYS A 198 6.32 -4.83 -1.09
CA LYS A 198 5.67 -6.13 -1.31
C LYS A 198 4.54 -6.40 -0.31
N LEU A 199 4.76 -6.04 0.96
CA LEU A 199 3.77 -6.22 2.02
C LEU A 199 2.58 -5.25 1.89
N SER A 200 2.77 -4.05 1.36
CA SER A 200 1.67 -3.08 1.18
C SER A 200 0.49 -3.58 0.34
N HIS A 201 0.73 -4.56 -0.55
CA HIS A 201 -0.29 -5.20 -1.38
C HIS A 201 -0.90 -6.46 -0.76
N HIS A 202 -0.52 -6.83 0.45
CA HIS A 202 -1.03 -8.03 1.08
C HIS A 202 -2.56 -8.00 1.26
N ARG A 203 -3.11 -6.86 1.71
CA ARG A 203 -4.55 -6.65 1.80
C ARG A 203 -5.24 -6.83 0.44
N TRP A 204 -4.68 -6.30 -0.64
CA TRP A 204 -5.23 -6.49 -1.99
C TRP A 204 -5.29 -7.95 -2.41
N PHE A 205 -4.26 -8.74 -2.10
CA PHE A 205 -4.27 -10.18 -2.39
C PHE A 205 -5.36 -10.92 -1.61
N GLN A 206 -5.64 -10.51 -0.37
CA GLN A 206 -6.77 -11.04 0.41
C GLN A 206 -8.10 -10.70 -0.24
N LEU A 207 -8.32 -9.43 -0.61
CA LEU A 207 -9.56 -8.97 -1.23
C LEU A 207 -9.84 -9.66 -2.58
N ARG A 208 -8.80 -10.09 -3.30
CA ARG A 208 -8.95 -10.85 -4.54
C ARG A 208 -9.08 -12.37 -4.34
N GLY A 209 -8.90 -12.87 -3.12
CA GLY A 209 -8.94 -14.31 -2.83
C GLY A 209 -7.91 -15.14 -3.61
N LEU A 210 -6.75 -14.55 -3.94
CA LEU A 210 -5.76 -15.22 -4.81
C LEU A 210 -5.16 -16.47 -4.16
N SER A 211 -4.97 -17.52 -4.95
CA SER A 211 -4.20 -18.69 -4.53
C SER A 211 -2.73 -18.34 -4.29
N LYS A 212 -2.02 -19.20 -3.52
CA LYS A 212 -0.58 -19.01 -3.24
C LYS A 212 0.26 -18.88 -4.52
N GLN A 213 -0.09 -19.62 -5.58
CA GLN A 213 0.63 -19.58 -6.85
C GLN A 213 0.37 -18.27 -7.61
N GLU A 214 -0.88 -17.81 -7.68
CA GLU A 214 -1.25 -16.54 -8.32
C GLU A 214 -0.62 -15.35 -7.59
N ARG A 215 -0.66 -15.36 -6.26
CA ARG A 215 0.01 -14.35 -5.44
C ARG A 215 1.51 -14.26 -5.75
N LYS A 216 2.19 -15.41 -5.89
CA LYS A 216 3.62 -15.45 -6.24
C LYS A 216 3.87 -14.86 -7.63
N ARG A 217 3.02 -15.17 -8.61
CA ARG A 217 3.12 -14.64 -9.98
C ARG A 217 2.90 -13.13 -10.04
N GLU A 218 1.86 -12.62 -9.37
CA GLU A 218 1.56 -11.18 -9.29
C GLU A 218 2.64 -10.42 -8.51
N THR A 219 3.15 -11.01 -7.42
CA THR A 219 4.28 -10.39 -6.68
C THR A 219 5.53 -10.31 -7.54
N ALA A 220 5.81 -11.31 -8.36
CA ALA A 220 6.96 -11.31 -9.26
C ALA A 220 6.85 -10.23 -10.34
N SER A 221 5.66 -10.02 -10.92
CA SER A 221 5.44 -8.99 -11.96
C SER A 221 5.53 -7.56 -11.43
N LEU A 222 5.22 -7.36 -10.15
CA LEU A 222 5.23 -6.07 -9.46
C LEU A 222 6.54 -5.79 -8.70
N THR A 223 7.47 -6.75 -8.61
CA THR A 223 8.64 -6.64 -7.73
C THR A 223 9.43 -5.34 -7.96
N TRP A 224 9.67 -4.96 -9.21
CA TRP A 224 10.36 -3.71 -9.54
C TRP A 224 9.62 -2.47 -9.03
N ASP A 225 8.30 -2.45 -9.17
CA ASP A 225 7.48 -1.32 -8.74
C ASP A 225 7.44 -1.25 -7.20
N CYS A 226 7.34 -2.40 -6.54
CA CYS A 226 7.38 -2.51 -5.08
C CYS A 226 8.71 -2.03 -4.48
N VAL A 227 9.84 -2.26 -5.18
CA VAL A 227 11.16 -1.74 -4.77
C VAL A 227 11.09 -0.21 -4.62
N TRP A 228 10.61 0.48 -5.64
CA TRP A 228 10.58 1.94 -5.67
C TRP A 228 9.50 2.56 -4.79
N PHE A 229 8.30 1.97 -4.79
CA PHE A 229 7.24 2.35 -3.86
C PHE A 229 7.73 2.25 -2.41
N GLY A 230 8.27 1.09 -2.05
CA GLY A 230 8.69 0.79 -0.69
C GLY A 230 9.94 1.55 -0.25
N SER A 231 10.86 1.84 -1.16
CA SER A 231 12.03 2.70 -0.86
C SER A 231 11.59 4.11 -0.49
N VAL A 232 10.67 4.72 -1.24
CA VAL A 232 10.14 6.05 -0.92
C VAL A 232 9.32 6.03 0.37
N ALA A 233 8.47 5.03 0.55
CA ALA A 233 7.71 4.85 1.79
C ALA A 233 8.63 4.74 3.01
N MET A 234 9.70 3.94 2.91
CA MET A 234 10.68 3.81 3.99
C MET A 234 11.36 5.15 4.29
N VAL A 235 11.83 5.89 3.28
CA VAL A 235 12.47 7.19 3.48
C VAL A 235 11.54 8.20 4.17
N LEU A 236 10.25 8.21 3.82
CA LEU A 236 9.26 9.04 4.50
C LEU A 236 9.08 8.62 5.96
N GLU A 237 8.96 7.31 6.21
CA GLU A 237 8.74 6.76 7.54
C GLU A 237 9.97 6.88 8.48
N LEU A 238 11.18 7.10 7.94
CA LEU A 238 12.39 7.39 8.74
C LEU A 238 12.26 8.67 9.58
N ILE A 239 11.27 9.53 9.32
CA ILE A 239 11.04 10.77 10.07
C ILE A 239 10.25 10.45 11.36
N PRO A 240 10.89 10.37 12.54
CA PRO A 240 10.32 9.74 13.74
C PRO A 240 8.96 10.25 14.19
N ILE A 241 8.80 11.57 14.22
CA ILE A 241 7.58 12.24 14.71
C ILE A 241 6.41 12.00 13.74
N PHE A 242 6.71 11.83 12.46
CA PHE A 242 5.73 11.65 11.40
C PHE A 242 5.61 10.20 10.94
N SER A 243 6.30 9.23 11.55
CA SER A 243 6.28 7.83 11.11
C SER A 243 4.87 7.26 11.05
N PHE A 244 4.04 7.51 12.07
CA PHE A 244 2.64 7.07 12.06
C PHE A 244 1.79 7.75 10.99
N PHE A 245 2.01 9.05 10.76
CA PHE A 245 1.35 9.77 9.67
C PHE A 245 1.73 9.16 8.31
N PHE A 246 3.03 9.03 8.04
CA PHE A 246 3.52 8.53 6.76
C PHE A 246 3.05 7.11 6.50
N LEU A 247 3.03 6.28 7.53
CA LEU A 247 2.49 4.94 7.47
C LEU A 247 1.03 4.88 6.99
N LEU A 248 0.11 5.68 7.55
CA LEU A 248 -1.29 5.73 7.08
C LEU A 248 -1.38 6.31 5.65
N THR A 249 -0.60 7.34 5.34
CA THR A 249 -0.56 7.92 3.99
C THR A 249 0.02 6.96 2.96
N THR A 250 0.98 6.11 3.34
CA THR A 250 1.54 5.04 2.51
C THR A 250 0.49 3.97 2.27
N SER A 251 -0.30 3.59 3.27
CA SER A 251 -1.45 2.68 3.08
C SER A 251 -2.48 3.26 2.10
N THR A 252 -2.76 4.55 2.19
CA THR A 252 -3.59 5.29 1.23
C THR A 252 -2.99 5.23 -0.19
N GLY A 253 -1.70 5.53 -0.32
CA GLY A 253 -0.97 5.47 -1.59
C GLY A 253 -0.97 4.07 -2.20
N SER A 254 -0.85 3.03 -1.38
CA SER A 254 -0.96 1.63 -1.80
C SER A 254 -2.37 1.30 -2.31
N ALA A 255 -3.42 1.77 -1.63
CA ALA A 255 -4.81 1.61 -2.10
C ALA A 255 -5.05 2.33 -3.43
N MET A 256 -4.55 3.56 -3.59
CA MET A 256 -4.59 4.29 -4.87
C MET A 256 -3.86 3.55 -5.99
N TRP A 257 -2.73 2.91 -5.67
CA TRP A 257 -2.00 2.09 -6.63
C TRP A 257 -2.80 0.84 -7.00
N THR A 258 -3.37 0.14 -6.01
CA THR A 258 -4.27 -1.01 -6.22
C THR A 258 -5.47 -0.65 -7.09
N ALA A 259 -6.13 0.48 -6.82
CA ALA A 259 -7.26 0.97 -7.60
C ALA A 259 -6.88 1.14 -9.08
N ARG A 260 -5.72 1.74 -9.37
CA ARG A 260 -5.23 1.84 -10.75
C ARG A 260 -4.97 0.47 -11.38
N MET A 261 -4.32 -0.45 -10.66
CA MET A 261 -4.05 -1.79 -11.19
C MET A 261 -5.35 -2.52 -11.54
N GLU A 262 -6.39 -2.36 -10.72
CA GLU A 262 -7.69 -2.98 -10.98
C GLU A 262 -8.43 -2.31 -12.15
N ASP A 263 -8.36 -0.98 -12.28
CA ASP A 263 -8.88 -0.25 -13.46
C ASP A 263 -8.19 -0.71 -14.76
N GLU A 264 -6.85 -0.83 -14.75
CA GLU A 264 -6.08 -1.34 -15.89
C GLU A 264 -6.49 -2.78 -16.24
N LYS A 265 -6.72 -3.65 -15.25
CA LYS A 265 -7.21 -5.02 -15.45
C LYS A 265 -8.65 -5.05 -16.00
N ARG A 266 -9.55 -4.20 -15.52
CA ARG A 266 -10.93 -4.07 -16.04
C ARG A 266 -10.94 -3.68 -17.51
N ARG A 267 -10.16 -2.66 -17.87
CA ARG A 267 -10.05 -2.17 -19.25
C ARG A 267 -9.41 -3.20 -20.17
N ALA A 268 -8.42 -3.96 -19.69
CA ALA A 268 -7.84 -5.04 -20.46
C ALA A 268 -8.86 -6.15 -20.76
N ARG A 269 -9.71 -6.51 -19.78
CA ARG A 269 -10.81 -7.47 -19.98
C ARG A 269 -11.85 -6.95 -20.98
N SER A 270 -12.26 -5.70 -20.88
CA SER A 270 -13.27 -5.12 -21.80
C SER A 270 -12.80 -4.99 -23.25
N ILE A 271 -11.49 -4.87 -23.50
CA ILE A 271 -10.93 -4.82 -24.87
C ILE A 271 -10.88 -6.22 -25.50
N VAL A 272 -10.69 -7.26 -24.69
CA VAL A 272 -10.60 -8.66 -25.17
C VAL A 272 -11.98 -9.28 -25.40
N ASP A 273 -13.03 -8.75 -24.78
CA ASP A 273 -14.41 -9.23 -24.92
C ASP A 273 -15.36 -8.19 -25.56
N PRO A 274 -15.16 -7.79 -26.83
CA PRO A 274 -16.08 -6.90 -27.54
C PRO A 274 -17.34 -7.62 -28.08
N GLN A 275 -17.51 -8.92 -27.82
CA GLN A 275 -18.54 -9.76 -28.46
C GLN A 275 -19.73 -10.12 -27.57
N ASN A 276 -19.70 -9.80 -26.27
CA ASN A 276 -20.79 -10.18 -25.35
C ASN A 276 -21.70 -9.02 -24.89
N ASP A 277 -21.38 -7.77 -25.21
CA ASP A 277 -22.12 -6.58 -24.73
C ASP A 277 -23.36 -6.22 -25.59
N GLY A 278 -23.89 -7.16 -26.38
CA GLY A 278 -24.96 -6.88 -27.36
C GLY A 278 -25.97 -8.00 -27.62
N ARG A 279 -26.06 -9.04 -26.78
CA ARG A 279 -27.06 -10.12 -26.94
C ARG A 279 -27.68 -10.57 -25.63
N GLU A 280 -28.05 -9.64 -24.76
CA GLU A 280 -29.03 -9.93 -23.71
C GLU A 280 -30.07 -8.81 -23.74
N HIS A 281 -31.32 -9.20 -24.02
CA HIS A 281 -32.54 -8.38 -24.20
C HIS A 281 -32.98 -8.06 -25.64
N GLU A 282 -33.32 -9.09 -26.42
CA GLU A 282 -34.55 -9.04 -27.22
C GLU A 282 -35.10 -10.45 -27.44
N GLN A 283 -35.82 -10.98 -26.44
CA GLN A 283 -36.84 -11.99 -26.68
C GLN A 283 -38.10 -11.22 -27.09
N PRO A 284 -38.60 -11.35 -28.33
CA PRO A 284 -39.92 -10.84 -28.66
C PRO A 284 -40.94 -11.62 -27.82
N SER A 285 -41.65 -10.91 -26.95
CA SER A 285 -42.79 -11.45 -26.20
C SER A 285 -43.80 -12.05 -27.18
N LEU A 286 -43.97 -13.38 -27.15
CA LEU A 286 -45.11 -14.05 -27.77
C LEU A 286 -46.39 -13.51 -27.11
N PRO A 287 -47.39 -13.04 -27.87
CA PRO A 287 -48.66 -12.60 -27.29
C PRO A 287 -49.39 -13.79 -26.63
N PRO A 288 -50.17 -13.54 -25.55
CA PRO A 288 -50.84 -14.61 -24.81
C PRO A 288 -51.84 -15.37 -25.69
N ALA A 289 -51.90 -16.68 -25.51
CA ALA A 289 -52.75 -17.57 -26.28
C ALA A 289 -54.23 -17.18 -26.15
N LEU A 290 -54.89 -17.01 -27.30
CA LEU A 290 -56.32 -16.71 -27.39
C LEU A 290 -57.10 -17.96 -26.94
N TYR A 291 -57.89 -17.84 -25.87
CA TYR A 291 -58.82 -18.88 -25.44
C TYR A 291 -59.94 -18.99 -26.48
N SER A 292 -60.05 -20.11 -27.18
CA SER A 292 -61.16 -20.41 -28.10
C SER A 292 -62.09 -21.40 -27.40
N ASP A 293 -63.25 -20.91 -26.94
CA ASP A 293 -64.37 -21.76 -26.60
C ASP A 293 -64.86 -22.46 -27.87
N ASN A 294 -64.83 -23.79 -27.90
CA ASN A 294 -65.58 -24.56 -28.88
C ASN A 294 -66.87 -25.06 -28.21
N PRO A 295 -68.06 -24.64 -28.69
CA PRO A 295 -69.31 -25.21 -28.22
C PRO A 295 -69.58 -26.58 -28.87
N VAL A 296 -69.92 -27.52 -27.99
CA VAL A 296 -70.67 -28.80 -28.12
C VAL A 296 -70.24 -29.79 -29.22
#